data_AF-A0A9P5ZJ23-F1
#
_entry.id   AF-A0A9P5ZJ23-F1
#
_cell.length_a   1.000
_cell.length_b   1.000
_cell.length_c   1.000
_cell.angle_alpha   90.00
_cell.angle_beta   90.00
_cell.angle_gamma   90.00
#
_symmetry.space_group_name_H-M   'P 1'
#
loop_
_entity.id
_entity.type
_entity.pdbx_description
1 polymer ?
#
loop_
_entity_poly.entity_id
_entity_poly.type
_entity_poly.pdbx_seq_one_letter_code
_entity_poly.pdbx_strand_id
1 'polypeptide(L)'
;MLLAWYSPALFAVGALAAPRSSSGTMVTSRAPSGNRSVIIQMFEWTWDSVAAECTDFVGPAGYGFVQVSPPAEHIQGSQWWTDYQPVSYTLNSKRGNRSQFANMVSTCHSAGVKVIADTVFNHMAGVESGTGVGGSSFTHYNYPGIYQTQDFHHCGLEPGDDIVNYSNRLEVQTCELVNLADLATDTEYVRGRLATYANDLRSLGVDGFRLDAAKHIASGDLANILARVSGPFYVTQEVIFGAGEAVQPSEYIANGDIQEFRYTSELKNAFSGGGLSNLQDLESRGWVAGSQANVFVTNHDTERNGASLNANSPSNTYVTATIFSLAHPYGTPTILSSYFGFANTDAGAPNGGAGTCSGTGGANGWLCQHRWTAFSGMVAFRNTVGSAGITNWVSPQSQQIAFGRGSTGFVAINNADSSWTTTFATSLPAGAYCDVISGSANAGKCSGLSITVAGGSFSATVPARSAIAIHTGATGTGSGSGNGNGGSGTVAVIFEETATTALGENIYLVGSIPQLGAWAPESAILLSAATYPVWRVTVNIPAGTTFTYKFIRKETDGSVVWESDPNRELTMGSSGTQTVSNSWK
;
A
#
# COMPACT_ATOMS: atom_id res chain seq x y z
N MET A 1 -11.07 -39.85 -87.29
CA MET A 1 -11.76 -41.16 -87.30
C MET A 1 -12.16 -41.47 -85.88
N LEU A 2 -13.45 -41.78 -85.68
CA LEU A 2 -14.07 -42.44 -84.52
C LEU A 2 -14.13 -41.74 -83.15
N LEU A 3 -15.37 -41.34 -82.85
CA LEU A 3 -16.04 -41.34 -81.54
C LEU A 3 -15.89 -42.66 -80.77
N ALA A 4 -15.83 -42.60 -79.42
CA ALA A 4 -16.59 -43.44 -78.46
C ALA A 4 -16.08 -43.16 -77.01
N TRP A 5 -16.83 -42.47 -76.12
CA TRP A 5 -17.85 -42.94 -75.16
C TRP A 5 -17.36 -43.05 -73.69
N TYR A 6 -17.97 -42.20 -72.85
CA TYR A 6 -18.43 -42.38 -71.45
C TYR A 6 -17.55 -42.19 -70.20
N SER A 7 -18.15 -41.39 -69.30
CA SER A 7 -18.05 -41.27 -67.82
C SER A 7 -16.96 -40.40 -67.20
N PRO A 8 -17.32 -39.22 -66.63
CA PRO A 8 -16.41 -38.45 -65.79
C PRO A 8 -16.38 -39.05 -64.37
N ALA A 9 -15.20 -39.48 -63.94
CA ALA A 9 -14.91 -39.75 -62.55
C ALA A 9 -14.95 -38.45 -61.74
N LEU A 10 -15.70 -38.45 -60.63
CA LEU A 10 -15.65 -37.40 -59.62
C LEU A 10 -14.21 -37.25 -59.10
N PHE A 11 -13.55 -36.14 -59.43
CA PHE A 11 -12.41 -35.64 -58.66
C PHE A 11 -12.95 -34.91 -57.44
N ALA A 12 -12.77 -35.49 -56.26
CA ALA A 12 -12.93 -34.79 -55.00
C ALA A 12 -11.89 -33.67 -54.93
N VAL A 13 -12.33 -32.43 -55.12
CA VAL A 13 -11.54 -31.24 -54.83
C VAL A 13 -11.39 -31.20 -53.31
N GLY A 14 -10.18 -31.49 -52.83
CA GLY A 14 -9.81 -31.28 -51.44
C GLY A 14 -10.05 -29.83 -51.08
N ALA A 15 -11.00 -29.58 -50.17
CA ALA A 15 -11.21 -28.26 -49.61
C ALA A 15 -9.93 -27.84 -48.89
N LEU A 16 -9.23 -26.86 -49.47
CA LEU A 16 -8.21 -26.09 -48.77
C LEU A 16 -8.87 -25.45 -47.55
N ALA A 17 -8.62 -26.04 -46.38
CA ALA A 17 -9.02 -25.45 -45.12
C ALA A 17 -8.32 -24.09 -44.99
N ALA A 18 -9.09 -23.01 -45.06
CA ALA A 18 -8.62 -21.71 -44.65
C ALA A 18 -8.05 -21.80 -43.23
N PRO A 19 -6.93 -21.11 -42.92
CA PRO A 19 -6.40 -21.09 -41.57
C PRO A 19 -7.50 -20.55 -40.66
N ARG A 20 -7.98 -21.39 -39.73
CA ARG A 20 -8.81 -20.92 -38.62
C ARG A 20 -7.97 -19.91 -37.86
N SER A 21 -8.33 -18.64 -37.99
CA SER A 21 -7.93 -17.61 -37.05
C SER A 21 -8.33 -18.11 -35.67
N SER A 22 -7.37 -18.53 -34.85
CA SER A 22 -7.61 -18.74 -33.43
C SER A 22 -7.98 -17.37 -32.88
N SER A 23 -9.27 -17.13 -32.69
CA SER A 23 -9.76 -16.07 -31.83
C SER A 23 -9.14 -16.35 -30.46
N GLY A 24 -8.03 -15.68 -30.15
CA GLY A 24 -7.41 -15.76 -28.84
C GLY A 24 -8.47 -15.43 -27.82
N THR A 25 -8.71 -16.35 -26.89
CA THR A 25 -9.52 -16.10 -25.70
C THR A 25 -8.99 -14.81 -25.08
N MET A 26 -9.77 -13.73 -25.18
CA MET A 26 -9.46 -12.48 -24.50
C MET A 26 -9.33 -12.82 -23.01
N VAL A 27 -8.11 -12.67 -22.48
CA VAL A 27 -7.87 -12.84 -21.06
C VAL A 27 -8.73 -11.81 -20.33
N THR A 28 -9.63 -12.30 -19.50
CA THR A 28 -10.57 -11.57 -18.64
C THR A 28 -9.89 -10.53 -17.74
N SER A 29 -10.66 -9.62 -17.13
CA SER A 29 -10.19 -8.40 -16.45
C SER A 29 -8.92 -8.61 -15.60
N ARG A 30 -7.83 -7.98 -16.04
CA ARG A 30 -6.53 -7.94 -15.37
C ARG A 30 -6.41 -6.78 -14.38
N ALA A 31 -7.53 -6.14 -14.06
CA ALA A 31 -7.72 -5.08 -13.08
C ALA A 31 -8.69 -5.55 -11.97
N PRO A 32 -8.67 -4.96 -10.76
CA PRO A 32 -9.59 -5.36 -9.69
C PRO A 32 -11.03 -5.02 -10.07
N SER A 33 -11.95 -5.95 -9.84
CA SER A 33 -13.38 -5.78 -10.08
C SER A 33 -14.18 -5.79 -8.77
N GLY A 34 -15.17 -4.90 -8.67
CA GLY A 34 -16.08 -4.76 -7.53
C GLY A 34 -15.94 -3.44 -6.75
N ASN A 35 -16.69 -3.31 -5.65
CA ASN A 35 -16.77 -2.08 -4.86
C ASN A 35 -15.65 -1.95 -3.79
N ARG A 36 -14.81 -2.97 -3.64
CA ARG A 36 -13.66 -3.00 -2.72
C ARG A 36 -12.38 -3.18 -3.53
N SER A 37 -11.68 -2.08 -3.79
CA SER A 37 -10.50 -2.08 -4.66
C SER A 37 -9.18 -1.81 -3.93
N VAL A 38 -9.21 -1.42 -2.65
CA VAL A 38 -7.99 -1.10 -1.90
C VAL A 38 -7.22 -2.38 -1.60
N ILE A 39 -5.93 -2.37 -1.91
CA ILE A 39 -4.99 -3.48 -1.69
C ILE A 39 -4.16 -3.18 -0.45
N ILE A 40 -3.88 -4.19 0.38
CA ILE A 40 -2.83 -4.11 1.40
C ILE A 40 -1.66 -4.96 0.97
N GLN A 41 -0.46 -4.40 0.88
CA GLN A 41 0.77 -5.19 0.78
C GLN A 41 1.17 -5.64 2.20
N MET A 42 0.86 -6.89 2.54
CA MET A 42 1.23 -7.56 3.79
C MET A 42 2.68 -8.08 3.67
N PHE A 43 3.63 -7.15 3.69
CA PHE A 43 5.03 -7.42 3.38
C PHE A 43 5.73 -8.22 4.47
N GLU A 44 6.24 -9.40 4.11
CA GLU A 44 6.95 -10.36 4.98
C GLU A 44 6.14 -10.97 6.14
N TRP A 45 4.82 -10.80 6.14
CA TRP A 45 3.93 -11.44 7.10
C TRP A 45 3.91 -12.97 6.90
N THR A 46 3.85 -13.74 7.99
CA THR A 46 3.54 -15.17 7.90
C THR A 46 2.09 -15.37 7.42
N TRP A 47 1.84 -16.47 6.73
CA TRP A 47 0.51 -16.74 6.18
C TRP A 47 -0.57 -16.93 7.24
N ASP A 48 -0.24 -17.51 8.39
CA ASP A 48 -1.17 -17.64 9.51
C ASP A 48 -1.54 -16.26 10.09
N SER A 49 -0.59 -15.32 10.18
CA SER A 49 -0.87 -13.95 10.61
C SER A 49 -1.74 -13.19 9.59
N VAL A 50 -1.50 -13.37 8.29
CA VAL A 50 -2.37 -12.80 7.24
C VAL A 50 -3.79 -13.38 7.35
N ALA A 51 -3.93 -14.69 7.58
CA ALA A 51 -5.22 -15.36 7.73
C ALA A 51 -6.03 -14.79 8.91
N ALA A 52 -5.39 -14.64 10.08
CA ALA A 52 -6.00 -14.04 11.26
C ALA A 52 -6.41 -12.58 10.99
N GLU A 53 -5.49 -11.79 10.44
CA GLU A 53 -5.71 -10.37 10.16
C GLU A 53 -6.82 -10.13 9.12
N CYS A 54 -6.96 -11.04 8.15
CA CYS A 54 -8.07 -11.09 7.20
C CYS A 54 -9.44 -11.12 7.90
N THR A 55 -9.57 -11.98 8.91
CA THR A 55 -10.81 -12.17 9.67
C THR A 55 -11.04 -11.05 10.68
N ASP A 56 -9.99 -10.72 11.44
CA ASP A 56 -10.10 -9.83 12.60
C ASP A 56 -10.26 -8.35 12.22
N PHE A 57 -9.75 -7.96 11.05
CA PHE A 57 -9.76 -6.55 10.68
C PHE A 57 -9.92 -6.27 9.19
N VAL A 58 -9.13 -6.89 8.31
CA VAL A 58 -9.04 -6.48 6.89
C VAL A 58 -10.37 -6.65 6.17
N GLY A 59 -11.05 -7.79 6.34
CA GLY A 59 -12.38 -8.04 5.81
C GLY A 59 -13.42 -7.07 6.38
N PRO A 60 -13.58 -6.99 7.72
CA PRO A 60 -14.48 -6.03 8.36
C PRO A 60 -14.25 -4.56 7.99
N ALA A 61 -13.00 -4.13 7.82
CA ALA A 61 -12.63 -2.77 7.43
C ALA A 61 -12.89 -2.47 5.93
N GLY A 62 -13.21 -3.49 5.13
CA GLY A 62 -13.65 -3.33 3.74
C GLY A 62 -12.52 -3.27 2.71
N TYR A 63 -11.33 -3.76 3.04
CA TYR A 63 -10.28 -3.95 2.05
C TYR A 63 -10.69 -5.00 1.01
N GLY A 64 -10.22 -4.85 -0.22
CA GLY A 64 -10.53 -5.77 -1.31
C GLY A 64 -9.55 -6.93 -1.41
N PHE A 65 -8.27 -6.65 -1.17
CA PHE A 65 -7.19 -7.58 -1.42
C PHE A 65 -6.10 -7.50 -0.34
N VAL A 66 -5.47 -8.63 -0.06
CA VAL A 66 -4.12 -8.69 0.51
C VAL A 66 -3.15 -9.16 -0.56
N GLN A 67 -2.02 -8.46 -0.71
CA GLN A 67 -0.85 -8.92 -1.44
C GLN A 67 0.16 -9.48 -0.44
N VAL A 68 0.55 -10.74 -0.62
CA VAL A 68 1.53 -11.43 0.22
C VAL A 68 2.88 -11.55 -0.49
N SER A 69 3.97 -11.59 0.28
CA SER A 69 5.33 -11.84 -0.24
C SER A 69 5.44 -13.15 -1.05
N PRO A 70 6.47 -13.31 -1.89
CA PRO A 70 6.59 -14.45 -2.79
C PRO A 70 6.45 -15.80 -2.07
N PRO A 71 5.60 -16.72 -2.55
CA PRO A 71 5.35 -17.96 -1.83
C PRO A 71 6.27 -19.11 -2.20
N ALA A 72 7.06 -18.96 -3.26
CA ALA A 72 8.08 -19.91 -3.66
C ALA A 72 9.14 -20.12 -2.55
N GLU A 73 9.69 -21.32 -2.48
CA GLU A 73 10.89 -21.57 -1.70
C GLU A 73 12.04 -20.73 -2.25
N HIS A 74 12.78 -20.13 -1.35
CA HIS A 74 13.84 -19.19 -1.68
C HIS A 74 15.11 -19.49 -0.85
N ILE A 75 16.19 -18.77 -1.11
CA ILE A 75 17.45 -18.92 -0.37
C ILE A 75 17.29 -18.62 1.13
N GLN A 76 18.23 -19.11 1.93
CA GLN A 76 18.30 -18.78 3.35
C GLN A 76 18.80 -17.35 3.59
N GLY A 77 18.33 -16.72 4.66
CA GLY A 77 18.81 -15.42 5.12
C GLY A 77 17.72 -14.63 5.83
N SER A 78 18.12 -13.64 6.62
CA SER A 78 17.18 -12.81 7.40
C SER A 78 16.71 -11.58 6.64
N GLN A 79 17.41 -11.18 5.58
CA GLN A 79 17.10 -10.01 4.78
C GLN A 79 15.80 -10.20 4.01
N TRP A 80 15.03 -9.13 3.81
CA TRP A 80 13.74 -9.21 3.14
C TRP A 80 13.86 -9.69 1.69
N TRP A 81 14.91 -9.26 0.99
CA TRP A 81 15.13 -9.57 -0.43
C TRP A 81 15.40 -11.06 -0.69
N THR A 82 15.72 -11.83 0.36
CA THR A 82 15.90 -13.27 0.21
C THR A 82 14.60 -13.97 -0.19
N ASP A 83 13.42 -13.40 0.10
CA ASP A 83 12.12 -13.91 -0.37
C ASP A 83 11.99 -13.85 -1.91
N TYR A 84 12.75 -12.97 -2.55
CA TYR A 84 12.72 -12.70 -3.99
C TYR A 84 13.77 -13.52 -4.76
N GLN A 85 14.49 -14.43 -4.11
CA GLN A 85 15.48 -15.29 -4.75
C GLN A 85 15.03 -16.75 -4.73
N PRO A 86 14.09 -17.16 -5.61
CA PRO A 86 13.51 -18.48 -5.60
C PRO A 86 14.54 -19.55 -5.96
N VAL A 87 14.38 -20.73 -5.35
CA VAL A 87 15.21 -21.92 -5.61
C VAL A 87 14.37 -23.16 -5.91
N SER A 88 13.07 -23.12 -5.60
CA SER A 88 12.09 -24.08 -6.09
C SER A 88 10.71 -23.45 -6.11
N TYR A 89 9.77 -24.08 -6.82
CA TYR A 89 8.36 -23.69 -6.80
C TYR A 89 7.54 -24.45 -5.74
N THR A 90 8.20 -25.12 -4.79
CA THR A 90 7.49 -25.61 -3.60
C THR A 90 7.07 -24.42 -2.75
N LEU A 91 5.92 -24.51 -2.08
CA LEU A 91 5.42 -23.43 -1.23
C LEU A 91 5.90 -23.61 0.21
N ASN A 92 7.22 -23.72 0.40
CA ASN A 92 7.85 -23.79 1.71
C ASN A 92 8.84 -22.62 1.82
N SER A 93 8.43 -21.57 2.53
CA SER A 93 9.16 -20.31 2.62
C SER A 93 9.36 -19.91 4.08
N LYS A 94 10.07 -18.79 4.33
CA LYS A 94 10.11 -18.17 5.67
C LYS A 94 8.73 -17.78 6.20
N ARG A 95 7.72 -17.69 5.33
CA ARG A 95 6.36 -17.23 5.67
C ARG A 95 5.41 -18.37 6.02
N GLY A 96 5.82 -19.62 5.78
CA GLY A 96 5.07 -20.82 6.12
C GLY A 96 5.22 -21.92 5.07
N ASN A 97 4.36 -22.93 5.17
CA ASN A 97 4.27 -24.05 4.23
C ASN A 97 2.98 -24.03 3.41
N ARG A 98 2.91 -24.90 2.40
CA ARG A 98 1.78 -24.99 1.45
C ARG A 98 0.42 -25.05 2.12
N SER A 99 0.29 -25.80 3.22
CA SER A 99 -0.98 -25.92 3.94
C SER A 99 -1.37 -24.60 4.61
N GLN A 100 -0.41 -23.88 5.19
CA GLN A 100 -0.63 -22.55 5.77
C GLN A 100 -0.99 -21.52 4.68
N PHE A 101 -0.36 -21.59 3.50
CA PHE A 101 -0.73 -20.73 2.36
C PHE A 101 -2.17 -20.97 1.91
N ALA A 102 -2.54 -22.24 1.70
CA ALA A 102 -3.89 -22.61 1.30
C ALA A 102 -4.94 -22.21 2.36
N ASN A 103 -4.62 -22.39 3.64
CA ASN A 103 -5.47 -21.96 4.74
C ASN A 103 -5.65 -20.44 4.77
N MET A 104 -4.57 -19.68 4.54
CA MET A 104 -4.62 -18.21 4.45
C MET A 104 -5.54 -17.75 3.32
N VAL A 105 -5.40 -18.33 2.12
CA VAL A 105 -6.26 -18.00 0.99
C VAL A 105 -7.74 -18.27 1.31
N SER A 106 -8.05 -19.47 1.79
CA SER A 106 -9.43 -19.85 2.15
C SER A 106 -10.01 -18.98 3.27
N THR A 107 -9.19 -18.59 4.25
CA THR A 107 -9.61 -17.76 5.39
C THR A 107 -9.88 -16.32 4.93
N CYS A 108 -8.99 -15.74 4.12
CA CYS A 108 -9.21 -14.43 3.54
C CYS A 108 -10.47 -14.38 2.66
N HIS A 109 -10.69 -15.41 1.82
CA HIS A 109 -11.92 -15.53 1.05
C HIS A 109 -13.18 -15.58 1.92
N SER A 110 -13.14 -16.32 3.04
CA SER A 110 -14.24 -16.40 4.00
C SER A 110 -14.53 -15.05 4.67
N ALA A 111 -13.52 -14.19 4.81
CA ALA A 111 -13.64 -12.81 5.27
C ALA A 111 -14.02 -11.81 4.15
N GLY A 112 -14.22 -12.28 2.91
CA GLY A 112 -14.56 -11.45 1.76
C GLY A 112 -13.37 -10.67 1.19
N VAL A 113 -12.15 -11.15 1.40
CA VAL A 113 -10.88 -10.54 0.96
C VAL A 113 -10.21 -11.45 -0.05
N LYS A 114 -9.83 -10.90 -1.21
CA LYS A 114 -9.09 -11.61 -2.25
C LYS A 114 -7.59 -11.64 -1.96
N VAL A 115 -6.85 -12.58 -2.54
CA VAL A 115 -5.41 -12.75 -2.32
C VAL A 115 -4.61 -12.56 -3.59
N ILE A 116 -3.63 -11.66 -3.56
CA ILE A 116 -2.62 -11.47 -4.60
C ILE A 116 -1.32 -12.12 -4.11
N ALA A 117 -0.73 -13.00 -4.90
CA ALA A 117 0.61 -13.51 -4.64
C ALA A 117 1.63 -12.64 -5.35
N ASP A 118 2.66 -12.18 -4.65
CA ASP A 118 3.87 -11.69 -5.31
C ASP A 118 4.57 -12.86 -6.00
N THR A 119 5.07 -12.66 -7.22
CA THR A 119 5.61 -13.74 -8.06
C THR A 119 6.83 -13.27 -8.82
N VAL A 120 7.90 -14.06 -8.69
CA VAL A 120 9.16 -13.86 -9.39
C VAL A 120 9.18 -14.74 -10.63
N PHE A 121 8.97 -14.13 -11.80
CA PHE A 121 9.01 -14.82 -13.09
C PHE A 121 10.31 -14.56 -13.87
N ASN A 122 11.09 -13.54 -13.45
CA ASN A 122 12.26 -13.09 -14.18
C ASN A 122 13.46 -14.01 -13.99
N HIS A 123 13.74 -14.37 -12.74
CA HIS A 123 15.01 -14.98 -12.37
C HIS A 123 14.85 -16.06 -11.30
N MET A 124 15.95 -16.75 -11.05
CA MET A 124 16.18 -17.60 -9.88
C MET A 124 17.24 -16.96 -8.97
N ALA A 125 17.74 -17.70 -7.97
CA ALA A 125 18.68 -17.18 -6.99
C ALA A 125 20.02 -16.67 -7.58
N GLY A 126 20.51 -15.57 -7.02
CA GLY A 126 21.73 -14.90 -7.45
C GLY A 126 22.97 -15.26 -6.64
N VAL A 127 23.08 -16.53 -6.26
CA VAL A 127 24.25 -17.06 -5.54
C VAL A 127 24.75 -18.35 -6.19
N GLU A 128 26.06 -18.59 -6.10
CA GLU A 128 26.74 -19.71 -6.77
C GLU A 128 26.10 -21.08 -6.51
N SER A 129 25.78 -21.36 -5.25
CA SER A 129 25.09 -22.57 -4.83
C SER A 129 24.57 -22.45 -3.41
N GLY A 130 23.62 -23.31 -3.06
CA GLY A 130 23.09 -23.35 -1.70
C GLY A 130 22.01 -24.37 -1.49
N THR A 131 21.27 -24.19 -0.40
CA THR A 131 20.09 -24.96 -0.07
C THR A 131 19.00 -24.00 0.38
N GLY A 132 17.82 -24.11 -0.22
CA GLY A 132 16.66 -23.30 0.13
C GLY A 132 16.16 -23.56 1.54
N VAL A 133 15.28 -22.67 2.00
CA VAL A 133 14.63 -22.81 3.32
C VAL A 133 13.77 -24.07 3.44
N GLY A 134 13.33 -24.63 2.32
CA GLY A 134 12.59 -25.89 2.22
C GLY A 134 13.45 -27.12 1.97
N GLY A 135 14.77 -26.97 1.86
CA GLY A 135 15.73 -28.06 1.67
C GLY A 135 16.12 -28.35 0.23
N SER A 136 15.63 -27.60 -0.77
CA SER A 136 16.02 -27.80 -2.17
C SER A 136 17.46 -27.33 -2.41
N SER A 137 18.33 -28.20 -2.92
CA SER A 137 19.67 -27.80 -3.36
C SER A 137 19.63 -27.15 -4.73
N PHE A 138 20.55 -26.21 -4.97
CA PHE A 138 20.68 -25.54 -6.25
C PHE A 138 22.12 -25.08 -6.48
N THR A 139 22.45 -24.84 -7.75
CA THR A 139 23.56 -23.98 -8.17
C THR A 139 23.01 -22.86 -9.03
N HIS A 140 23.81 -21.85 -9.30
CA HIS A 140 23.39 -20.61 -9.98
C HIS A 140 22.51 -20.85 -11.23
N TYR A 141 22.88 -21.80 -12.10
CA TYR A 141 22.10 -22.19 -13.29
C TYR A 141 21.54 -23.63 -13.27
N ASN A 142 21.43 -24.28 -12.11
CA ASN A 142 20.89 -25.64 -12.04
C ASN A 142 20.03 -25.84 -10.79
N TYR A 143 18.75 -26.05 -11.03
CA TYR A 143 17.68 -26.21 -10.05
C TYR A 143 17.02 -27.57 -10.30
N PRO A 144 17.45 -28.65 -9.60
CA PRO A 144 17.07 -30.02 -9.90
C PRO A 144 15.57 -30.23 -10.08
N GLY A 145 15.19 -30.78 -11.24
CA GLY A 145 13.80 -31.05 -11.60
C GLY A 145 13.01 -29.85 -12.16
N ILE A 146 13.61 -28.66 -12.17
CA ILE A 146 12.97 -27.41 -12.61
C ILE A 146 13.72 -26.81 -13.80
N TYR A 147 14.97 -26.38 -13.62
CA TYR A 147 15.77 -25.68 -14.63
C TYR A 147 17.22 -26.16 -14.66
N GLN A 148 17.83 -26.10 -15.84
CA GLN A 148 19.25 -26.33 -16.10
C GLN A 148 19.83 -25.16 -16.90
N THR A 149 21.13 -25.19 -17.18
CA THR A 149 21.86 -24.07 -17.80
C THR A 149 21.23 -23.52 -19.08
N GLN A 150 20.62 -24.36 -19.91
CA GLN A 150 19.95 -23.95 -21.15
C GLN A 150 18.63 -23.18 -20.95
N ASP A 151 18.08 -23.20 -19.74
CA ASP A 151 16.82 -22.53 -19.39
C ASP A 151 17.04 -21.11 -18.85
N PHE A 152 18.29 -20.65 -18.86
CA PHE A 152 18.71 -19.30 -18.48
C PHE A 152 19.28 -18.57 -19.70
N HIS A 153 19.10 -17.26 -19.74
CA HIS A 153 19.82 -16.44 -20.71
C HIS A 153 21.31 -16.38 -20.33
N HIS A 154 22.15 -16.28 -21.36
CA HIS A 154 23.59 -16.01 -21.26
C HIS A 154 23.86 -14.89 -22.26
N CYS A 155 23.60 -13.64 -21.88
CA CYS A 155 23.47 -12.56 -22.85
C CYS A 155 24.77 -12.26 -23.60
N GLY A 156 25.92 -12.49 -22.98
CA GLY A 156 27.24 -12.29 -23.57
C GLY A 156 27.55 -10.83 -23.91
N LEU A 157 26.82 -9.87 -23.33
CA LEU A 157 26.94 -8.44 -23.63
C LEU A 157 27.88 -7.72 -22.66
N GLU A 158 27.89 -8.14 -21.39
CA GLU A 158 28.63 -7.50 -20.31
C GLU A 158 29.32 -8.57 -19.43
N PRO A 159 30.34 -8.22 -18.64
CA PRO A 159 30.98 -9.16 -17.73
C PRO A 159 29.99 -9.76 -16.72
N GLY A 160 29.99 -11.09 -16.59
CA GLY A 160 29.07 -11.80 -15.68
C GLY A 160 27.63 -11.85 -16.20
N ASP A 161 27.39 -11.45 -17.45
CA ASP A 161 26.04 -11.31 -18.01
C ASP A 161 25.14 -10.36 -17.21
N ASP A 162 25.70 -9.44 -16.43
CA ASP A 162 24.95 -8.45 -15.64
C ASP A 162 24.46 -7.27 -16.49
N ILE A 163 23.30 -6.71 -16.12
CA ILE A 163 22.83 -5.44 -16.71
C ILE A 163 23.71 -4.27 -16.25
N VAL A 164 24.27 -3.54 -17.22
CA VAL A 164 25.06 -2.31 -17.03
C VAL A 164 24.38 -1.10 -17.68
N ASN A 165 23.79 -1.27 -18.87
CA ASN A 165 23.21 -0.21 -19.69
C ASN A 165 21.70 -0.39 -19.89
N TYR A 166 20.93 0.32 -19.06
CA TYR A 166 19.45 0.34 -19.13
C TYR A 166 18.87 1.01 -20.40
N SER A 167 19.71 1.62 -21.24
CA SER A 167 19.30 2.12 -22.57
C SER A 167 19.41 1.04 -23.66
N ASN A 168 19.89 -0.16 -23.33
CA ASN A 168 19.92 -1.32 -24.21
C ASN A 168 18.81 -2.30 -23.84
N ARG A 169 17.80 -2.43 -24.69
CA ARG A 169 16.65 -3.33 -24.43
C ARG A 169 17.07 -4.79 -24.28
N LEU A 170 17.97 -5.26 -25.15
CA LEU A 170 18.39 -6.65 -25.14
C LEU A 170 19.04 -6.98 -23.80
N GLU A 171 19.88 -6.07 -23.31
CA GLU A 171 20.52 -6.19 -22.02
C GLU A 171 19.51 -6.22 -20.86
N VAL A 172 18.61 -5.23 -20.80
CA VAL A 172 17.57 -5.16 -19.75
C VAL A 172 16.71 -6.43 -19.68
N GLN A 173 16.53 -7.15 -20.79
CA GLN A 173 15.60 -8.27 -20.90
C GLN A 173 16.25 -9.66 -21.06
N THR A 174 17.57 -9.74 -21.13
CA THR A 174 18.29 -11.03 -21.28
C THR A 174 19.58 -11.13 -20.46
N CYS A 175 20.05 -10.03 -19.87
CA CYS A 175 21.14 -10.04 -18.90
C CYS A 175 20.58 -10.09 -17.47
N GLU A 176 21.39 -10.55 -16.53
CA GLU A 176 21.06 -10.70 -15.13
C GLU A 176 20.82 -9.37 -14.43
N LEU A 177 19.69 -9.29 -13.74
CA LEU A 177 19.41 -8.21 -12.82
C LEU A 177 20.21 -8.46 -11.53
N VAL A 178 21.33 -7.77 -11.36
CA VAL A 178 22.19 -7.86 -10.14
C VAL A 178 22.59 -9.30 -9.78
N ASN A 179 23.12 -10.03 -10.76
CA ASN A 179 23.58 -11.42 -10.66
C ASN A 179 22.46 -12.42 -10.34
N LEU A 180 21.19 -12.07 -10.60
CA LEU A 180 20.06 -12.99 -10.45
C LEU A 180 19.94 -13.82 -11.74
N ALA A 181 20.07 -15.15 -11.62
CA ALA A 181 20.08 -16.07 -12.76
C ALA A 181 18.84 -15.90 -13.65
N ASP A 182 19.02 -15.27 -14.81
CA ASP A 182 17.95 -14.75 -15.64
C ASP A 182 17.28 -15.84 -16.48
N LEU A 183 15.99 -16.06 -16.30
CA LEU A 183 15.26 -17.14 -16.98
C LEU A 183 15.06 -16.82 -18.46
N ALA A 184 15.29 -17.81 -19.32
CA ALA A 184 15.07 -17.72 -20.76
C ALA A 184 13.56 -17.73 -21.11
N THR A 185 12.86 -16.67 -20.71
CA THR A 185 11.41 -16.51 -20.79
C THR A 185 10.87 -16.45 -22.22
N ASP A 186 11.75 -16.37 -23.22
CA ASP A 186 11.44 -16.49 -24.63
C ASP A 186 11.23 -17.96 -25.08
N THR A 187 11.69 -18.93 -24.27
CA THR A 187 11.61 -20.37 -24.56
C THR A 187 10.29 -21.02 -24.13
N GLU A 188 9.88 -22.06 -24.86
CA GLU A 188 8.64 -22.78 -24.56
C GLU A 188 8.67 -23.48 -23.19
N TYR A 189 9.82 -24.04 -22.82
CA TYR A 189 9.97 -24.79 -21.57
C TYR A 189 9.84 -23.88 -20.34
N VAL A 190 10.54 -22.75 -20.33
CA VAL A 190 10.48 -21.77 -19.22
C VAL A 190 9.08 -21.19 -19.09
N ARG A 191 8.46 -20.74 -20.20
CA ARG A 191 7.07 -20.22 -20.16
C ARG A 191 6.07 -21.26 -19.63
N GLY A 192 6.21 -22.52 -20.07
CA GLY A 192 5.36 -23.62 -19.60
C GLY A 192 5.55 -23.90 -18.10
N ARG A 193 6.79 -23.84 -17.61
CA ARG A 193 7.10 -24.06 -16.18
C ARG A 193 6.57 -22.94 -15.30
N LEU A 194 6.77 -21.68 -15.68
CA LEU A 194 6.22 -20.51 -14.97
C LEU A 194 4.69 -20.53 -14.94
N ALA A 195 4.04 -20.86 -16.07
CA ALA A 195 2.59 -21.02 -16.12
C ALA A 195 2.10 -22.18 -15.23
N THR A 196 2.87 -23.27 -15.11
CA THR A 196 2.54 -24.38 -14.19
C THR A 196 2.57 -23.91 -12.75
N TYR A 197 3.59 -23.16 -12.34
CA TYR A 197 3.67 -22.57 -11.00
C TYR A 197 2.52 -21.60 -10.72
N ALA A 198 2.21 -20.70 -11.67
CA ALA A 198 1.07 -19.79 -11.53
C ALA A 198 -0.26 -20.56 -11.40
N ASN A 199 -0.47 -21.61 -12.20
CA ASN A 199 -1.66 -22.46 -12.09
C ASN A 199 -1.72 -23.24 -10.77
N ASP A 200 -0.57 -23.60 -10.19
CA ASP A 200 -0.52 -24.22 -8.86
C ASP A 200 -1.04 -23.25 -7.78
N LEU A 201 -0.58 -21.98 -7.79
CA LEU A 201 -1.11 -20.94 -6.92
C LEU A 201 -2.61 -20.70 -7.15
N ARG A 202 -3.07 -20.71 -8.41
CA ARG A 202 -4.50 -20.62 -8.74
C ARG A 202 -5.30 -21.78 -8.19
N SER A 203 -4.74 -22.99 -8.19
CA SER A 203 -5.41 -24.18 -7.63
C SER A 203 -5.67 -24.06 -6.12
N LEU A 204 -4.88 -23.22 -5.42
CA LEU A 204 -5.06 -22.89 -4.01
C LEU A 204 -5.98 -21.69 -3.78
N GLY A 205 -6.50 -21.06 -4.84
CA GLY A 205 -7.47 -19.97 -4.78
C GLY A 205 -6.88 -18.56 -4.88
N VAL A 206 -5.58 -18.38 -5.15
CA VAL A 206 -4.99 -17.05 -5.36
C VAL A 206 -5.78 -16.30 -6.43
N ASP A 207 -6.17 -15.04 -6.19
CA ASP A 207 -7.01 -14.21 -7.08
C ASP A 207 -6.23 -13.37 -8.10
N GLY A 208 -4.94 -13.16 -7.88
CA GLY A 208 -4.10 -12.38 -8.76
C GLY A 208 -2.62 -12.46 -8.46
N PHE A 209 -1.82 -11.80 -9.29
CA PHE A 209 -0.37 -11.79 -9.20
C PHE A 209 0.18 -10.38 -9.19
N ARG A 210 1.14 -10.10 -8.31
CA ARG A 210 2.09 -8.99 -8.49
C ARG A 210 3.33 -9.56 -9.17
N LEU A 211 3.67 -9.05 -10.35
CA LEU A 211 4.81 -9.53 -11.11
C LEU A 211 6.03 -8.70 -10.74
N ASP A 212 6.94 -9.32 -10.00
CA ASP A 212 8.25 -8.79 -9.65
C ASP A 212 9.11 -8.61 -10.89
N ALA A 213 9.90 -7.53 -10.93
CA ALA A 213 10.87 -7.26 -12.00
C ALA A 213 10.31 -7.40 -13.43
N ALA A 214 9.02 -7.13 -13.64
CA ALA A 214 8.34 -7.37 -14.91
C ALA A 214 8.98 -6.65 -16.11
N LYS A 215 9.63 -5.50 -15.86
CA LYS A 215 10.43 -4.76 -16.86
C LYS A 215 11.53 -5.60 -17.53
N HIS A 216 12.09 -6.54 -16.77
CA HIS A 216 13.22 -7.39 -17.18
C HIS A 216 12.78 -8.62 -17.98
N ILE A 217 11.47 -8.77 -18.20
CA ILE A 217 10.90 -9.79 -19.08
C ILE A 217 10.27 -9.09 -20.28
N ALA A 218 10.47 -9.60 -21.50
CA ALA A 218 9.78 -9.05 -22.66
C ALA A 218 8.25 -9.10 -22.47
N SER A 219 7.54 -7.98 -22.72
CA SER A 219 6.09 -7.89 -22.50
C SER A 219 5.29 -8.97 -23.24
N GLY A 220 5.73 -9.38 -24.43
CA GLY A 220 5.13 -10.47 -25.19
C GLY A 220 5.28 -11.85 -24.53
N ASP A 221 6.38 -12.07 -23.80
CA ASP A 221 6.68 -13.33 -23.12
C ASP A 221 5.88 -13.44 -21.83
N LEU A 222 5.78 -12.34 -21.08
CA LEU A 222 4.81 -12.22 -20.00
C LEU A 222 3.39 -12.48 -20.49
N ALA A 223 2.97 -11.86 -21.60
CA ALA A 223 1.64 -12.09 -22.16
C ALA A 223 1.40 -13.57 -22.48
N ASN A 224 2.43 -14.26 -23.00
CA ASN A 224 2.38 -15.69 -23.31
C ASN A 224 2.25 -16.56 -22.05
N ILE A 225 3.03 -16.28 -21.00
CA ILE A 225 2.93 -16.97 -19.71
C ILE A 225 1.53 -16.78 -19.12
N LEU A 226 1.05 -15.53 -19.04
CA LEU A 226 -0.24 -15.19 -18.45
C LEU A 226 -1.41 -15.81 -19.22
N ALA A 227 -1.31 -15.95 -20.56
CA ALA A 227 -2.35 -16.58 -21.37
C ALA A 227 -2.52 -18.10 -21.10
N ARG A 228 -1.55 -18.73 -20.44
CA ARG A 228 -1.58 -20.15 -20.06
C ARG A 228 -2.13 -20.37 -18.65
N VAL A 229 -2.45 -19.30 -17.91
CA VAL A 229 -2.98 -19.38 -16.55
C VAL A 229 -4.52 -19.47 -16.59
N SER A 230 -5.07 -20.36 -15.78
CA SER A 230 -6.48 -20.72 -15.82
C SER A 230 -7.38 -19.70 -15.10
N GLY A 231 -8.46 -19.32 -15.78
CA GLY A 231 -9.54 -18.49 -15.23
C GLY A 231 -9.21 -16.99 -15.13
N PRO A 232 -10.15 -16.17 -14.63
CA PRO A 232 -9.92 -14.75 -14.42
C PRO A 232 -9.05 -14.48 -13.20
N PHE A 233 -8.09 -13.58 -13.34
CA PHE A 233 -7.20 -13.15 -12.28
C PHE A 233 -6.76 -11.69 -12.47
N TYR A 234 -6.44 -11.03 -11.36
CA TYR A 234 -5.86 -9.69 -11.37
C TYR A 234 -4.34 -9.74 -11.62
N VAL A 235 -3.78 -8.74 -12.29
CA VAL A 235 -2.32 -8.61 -12.47
C VAL A 235 -1.92 -7.17 -12.18
N THR A 236 -0.92 -6.99 -11.33
CA THR A 236 -0.16 -5.73 -11.19
C THR A 236 1.32 -6.00 -11.46
N GLN A 237 2.01 -5.07 -12.11
CA GLN A 237 3.35 -5.31 -12.67
C GLN A 237 4.32 -4.24 -12.21
N GLU A 238 5.49 -4.67 -11.75
CA GLU A 238 6.61 -3.78 -11.48
C GLU A 238 7.35 -3.46 -12.78
N VAL A 239 6.96 -2.35 -13.42
CA VAL A 239 7.67 -1.81 -14.58
C VAL A 239 8.10 -0.39 -14.26
N ILE A 240 9.26 -0.26 -13.62
CA ILE A 240 9.76 1.03 -13.15
C ILE A 240 10.12 1.92 -14.34
N PHE A 241 9.55 3.12 -14.39
CA PHE A 241 9.93 4.12 -15.37
C PHE A 241 11.35 4.64 -15.10
N GLY A 242 12.18 4.64 -16.13
CA GLY A 242 13.46 5.35 -16.14
C GLY A 242 13.55 6.28 -17.34
N ALA A 243 13.99 7.53 -17.11
CA ALA A 243 14.13 8.51 -18.17
C ALA A 243 15.25 8.10 -19.14
N GLY A 244 14.94 7.96 -20.42
CA GLY A 244 15.90 7.54 -21.44
C GLY A 244 16.15 6.03 -21.52
N GLU A 245 15.55 5.25 -20.63
CA GLU A 245 15.69 3.79 -20.65
C GLU A 245 14.86 3.14 -21.76
N ALA A 246 15.33 2.00 -22.26
CA ALA A 246 14.78 1.40 -23.48
C ALA A 246 13.41 0.75 -23.30
N VAL A 247 13.07 0.34 -22.07
CA VAL A 247 11.83 -0.37 -21.72
C VAL A 247 10.95 0.55 -20.89
N GLN A 248 9.70 0.72 -21.31
CA GLN A 248 8.78 1.72 -20.77
C GLN A 248 7.49 1.07 -20.24
N PRO A 249 6.87 1.63 -19.18
CA PRO A 249 5.69 1.02 -18.55
C PRO A 249 4.47 0.87 -19.48
N SER A 250 4.32 1.78 -20.45
CA SER A 250 3.22 1.74 -21.43
C SER A 250 3.21 0.48 -22.30
N GLU A 251 4.33 -0.23 -22.41
CA GLU A 251 4.43 -1.49 -23.16
C GLU A 251 3.73 -2.68 -22.48
N TYR A 252 3.41 -2.56 -21.19
CA TYR A 252 2.94 -3.66 -20.35
C TYR A 252 1.46 -3.53 -19.95
N ILE A 253 0.79 -2.43 -20.31
CA ILE A 253 -0.60 -2.15 -19.90
C ILE A 253 -1.62 -3.16 -20.43
N ALA A 254 -1.27 -3.92 -21.47
CA ALA A 254 -2.10 -5.03 -21.95
C ALA A 254 -2.09 -6.22 -20.97
N ASN A 255 -1.03 -6.37 -20.17
CA ASN A 255 -0.79 -7.47 -19.23
C ASN A 255 -1.40 -7.28 -17.84
N GLY A 256 -1.82 -6.07 -17.49
CA GLY A 256 -2.39 -5.74 -16.19
C GLY A 256 -2.06 -4.30 -15.79
N ASP A 257 -2.42 -3.98 -14.56
CA ASP A 257 -2.09 -2.68 -13.98
C ASP A 257 -0.58 -2.53 -13.81
N ILE A 258 -0.08 -1.30 -13.92
CA ILE A 258 1.33 -0.95 -13.74
C ILE A 258 1.51 -0.31 -12.37
N GLN A 259 2.50 -0.76 -11.61
CA GLN A 259 2.97 -0.05 -10.42
C GLN A 259 3.59 1.29 -10.83
N GLU A 260 2.85 2.39 -10.65
CA GLU A 260 3.25 3.71 -11.16
C GLU A 260 4.16 4.45 -10.16
N PHE A 261 5.45 4.16 -10.16
CA PHE A 261 6.44 4.75 -9.24
C PHE A 261 6.58 6.28 -9.39
N ARG A 262 6.21 6.87 -10.53
CA ARG A 262 6.22 8.34 -10.69
C ARG A 262 5.16 8.99 -9.81
N TYR A 263 4.05 8.31 -9.54
CA TYR A 263 3.03 8.75 -8.58
C TYR A 263 3.64 8.88 -7.17
N THR A 264 4.41 7.88 -6.73
CA THR A 264 5.10 7.89 -5.44
C THR A 264 6.04 9.09 -5.30
N SER A 265 6.84 9.36 -6.34
CA SER A 265 7.77 10.49 -6.38
C SER A 265 7.05 11.84 -6.39
N GLU A 266 5.95 11.96 -7.15
CA GLU A 266 5.12 13.18 -7.19
C GLU A 266 4.46 13.47 -5.84
N LEU A 267 3.91 12.46 -5.16
CA LEU A 267 3.33 12.64 -3.83
C LEU A 267 4.40 13.08 -2.83
N LYS A 268 5.58 12.44 -2.84
CA LYS A 268 6.68 12.87 -1.99
C LYS A 268 7.05 14.33 -2.23
N ASN A 269 7.17 14.75 -3.49
CA ASN A 269 7.46 16.13 -3.86
C ASN A 269 6.38 17.10 -3.35
N ALA A 270 5.12 16.85 -3.68
CA ALA A 270 3.99 17.72 -3.35
C ALA A 270 3.85 17.94 -1.84
N PHE A 271 3.90 16.86 -1.05
CA PHE A 271 3.76 16.91 0.41
C PHE A 271 5.02 17.40 1.14
N SER A 272 6.19 17.37 0.49
CA SER A 272 7.44 17.91 1.02
C SER A 272 7.70 19.38 0.65
N GLY A 273 6.71 20.07 0.09
CA GLY A 273 6.78 21.51 -0.20
C GLY A 273 6.49 21.90 -1.65
N GLY A 274 6.43 20.94 -2.58
CA GLY A 274 6.15 21.19 -4.00
C GLY A 274 4.75 21.72 -4.29
N GLY A 275 3.80 21.51 -3.37
CA GLY A 275 2.44 22.05 -3.44
C GLY A 275 1.43 21.00 -3.88
N LEU A 276 0.41 20.80 -3.04
CA LEU A 276 -0.73 19.91 -3.28
C LEU A 276 -1.61 20.36 -4.44
N SER A 277 -1.62 21.66 -4.76
CA SER A 277 -2.41 22.22 -5.88
C SER A 277 -2.09 21.56 -7.22
N ASN A 278 -0.87 21.03 -7.39
CA ASN A 278 -0.42 20.38 -8.62
C ASN A 278 -1.04 18.99 -8.81
N LEU A 279 -1.68 18.43 -7.79
CA LEU A 279 -2.21 17.06 -7.80
C LEU A 279 -3.64 16.95 -8.34
N GLN A 280 -4.23 18.03 -8.87
CA GLN A 280 -5.61 18.03 -9.37
C GLN A 280 -5.80 17.12 -10.58
N ASP A 281 -4.86 17.21 -11.55
CA ASP A 281 -4.92 16.47 -12.80
C ASP A 281 -3.67 15.58 -12.93
N LEU A 282 -3.84 14.32 -12.55
CA LEU A 282 -2.79 13.30 -12.67
C LEU A 282 -2.89 12.55 -14.01
N GLU A 283 -4.06 12.54 -14.66
CA GLU A 283 -4.25 11.86 -15.95
C GLU A 283 -3.47 12.57 -17.07
N SER A 284 -3.27 13.88 -16.97
CA SER A 284 -2.52 14.66 -17.96
C SER A 284 -0.99 14.55 -17.85
N ARG A 285 -0.46 13.74 -16.93
CA ARG A 285 0.99 13.68 -16.63
C ARG A 285 1.82 12.86 -17.64
N GLY A 286 1.17 12.24 -18.63
CA GLY A 286 1.85 11.33 -19.57
C GLY A 286 2.26 10.00 -18.93
N TRP A 287 1.63 9.65 -17.80
CA TRP A 287 1.77 8.36 -17.15
C TRP A 287 0.86 7.33 -17.82
N VAL A 288 0.87 6.08 -17.35
CA VAL A 288 -0.21 5.15 -17.76
C VAL A 288 -1.56 5.70 -17.29
N ALA A 289 -2.66 5.37 -17.97
CA ALA A 289 -3.96 5.87 -17.55
C ALA A 289 -4.28 5.42 -16.11
N GLY A 290 -4.98 6.24 -15.33
CA GLY A 290 -5.31 5.89 -13.94
C GLY A 290 -6.13 4.60 -13.81
N SER A 291 -6.87 4.22 -14.85
CA SER A 291 -7.60 2.93 -14.91
C SER A 291 -6.71 1.70 -15.15
N GLN A 292 -5.41 1.89 -15.36
CA GLN A 292 -4.40 0.85 -15.61
C GLN A 292 -3.19 1.03 -14.67
N ALA A 293 -3.36 1.79 -13.59
CA ALA A 293 -2.31 2.11 -12.63
C ALA A 293 -2.61 1.47 -11.28
N ASN A 294 -1.64 0.78 -10.70
CA ASN A 294 -1.58 0.50 -9.28
C ASN A 294 -0.69 1.55 -8.62
N VAL A 295 -1.22 2.26 -7.62
CA VAL A 295 -0.57 3.42 -7.02
C VAL A 295 -0.36 3.24 -5.52
N PHE A 296 0.73 3.80 -5.00
CA PHE A 296 1.08 3.71 -3.59
C PHE A 296 1.88 4.93 -3.17
N VAL A 297 1.72 5.33 -1.91
CA VAL A 297 2.57 6.37 -1.30
C VAL A 297 3.95 5.83 -1.00
N THR A 298 4.04 4.54 -0.69
CA THR A 298 5.27 3.81 -0.39
C THR A 298 5.04 2.31 -0.60
N ASN A 299 6.11 1.59 -0.87
CA ASN A 299 6.14 0.14 -0.99
C ASN A 299 7.43 -0.39 -0.36
N HIS A 300 7.63 -1.71 -0.40
CA HIS A 300 8.82 -2.34 0.17
C HIS A 300 10.17 -1.81 -0.37
N ASP A 301 10.28 -1.47 -1.66
CA ASP A 301 11.52 -0.96 -2.27
C ASP A 301 11.82 0.49 -1.91
N THR A 302 10.79 1.31 -1.74
CA THR A 302 10.93 2.77 -1.61
C THR A 302 10.85 3.29 -0.18
N GLU A 303 10.34 2.49 0.77
CA GLU A 303 10.15 2.92 2.17
C GLU A 303 11.48 3.18 2.88
N ARG A 304 12.49 2.35 2.59
CA ARG A 304 13.76 2.26 3.35
C ARG A 304 14.91 3.04 2.74
N ASN A 305 14.85 3.40 1.46
CA ASN A 305 15.91 4.09 0.73
C ASN A 305 15.65 5.60 0.57
N GLY A 306 14.57 6.11 1.14
CA GLY A 306 14.18 7.51 1.07
C GLY A 306 13.60 7.93 -0.28
N ALA A 307 13.24 7.02 -1.19
CA ALA A 307 12.59 7.37 -2.47
C ALA A 307 11.12 7.77 -2.31
N SER A 308 10.47 7.40 -1.19
CA SER A 308 9.07 7.68 -0.90
C SER A 308 8.87 8.41 0.44
N LEU A 309 7.64 8.82 0.72
CA LEU A 309 7.20 9.14 2.10
C LEU A 309 7.01 7.83 2.87
N ASN A 310 7.18 7.84 4.18
CA ASN A 310 6.99 6.66 5.03
C ASN A 310 6.46 7.06 6.42
N ALA A 311 6.23 6.09 7.29
CA ALA A 311 5.70 6.32 8.64
C ALA A 311 6.51 7.33 9.50
N ASN A 312 7.80 7.51 9.21
CA ASN A 312 8.67 8.46 9.91
C ASN A 312 8.74 9.85 9.24
N SER A 313 8.00 10.05 8.13
CA SER A 313 8.02 11.33 7.42
C SER A 313 7.44 12.44 8.29
N PRO A 314 8.11 13.61 8.35
CA PRO A 314 7.75 14.67 9.29
C PRO A 314 6.39 15.27 8.97
N SER A 315 5.86 16.01 9.94
CA SER A 315 4.66 16.84 9.76
C SER A 315 3.47 16.08 9.19
N ASN A 316 3.31 14.80 9.56
CA ASN A 316 2.19 13.95 9.18
C ASN A 316 2.00 13.78 7.66
N THR A 317 3.06 14.01 6.88
CA THR A 317 3.02 14.05 5.41
C THR A 317 2.67 12.70 4.80
N TYR A 318 3.16 11.60 5.37
CA TYR A 318 2.80 10.26 4.91
C TYR A 318 1.32 9.94 5.10
N VAL A 319 0.74 10.30 6.25
CA VAL A 319 -0.68 10.05 6.51
C VAL A 319 -1.55 10.87 5.56
N THR A 320 -1.27 12.15 5.41
CA THR A 320 -2.04 13.04 4.53
C THR A 320 -1.88 12.72 3.04
N ALA A 321 -0.71 12.23 2.62
CA ALA A 321 -0.50 11.69 1.27
C ALA A 321 -1.31 10.41 1.03
N THR A 322 -1.41 9.51 2.02
CA THR A 322 -2.23 8.30 1.90
C THR A 322 -3.73 8.63 1.88
N ILE A 323 -4.17 9.62 2.65
CA ILE A 323 -5.54 10.15 2.57
C ILE A 323 -5.83 10.67 1.16
N PHE A 324 -4.93 11.47 0.57
CA PHE A 324 -5.05 11.91 -0.81
C PHE A 324 -5.15 10.72 -1.77
N SER A 325 -4.27 9.73 -1.62
CA SER A 325 -4.23 8.56 -2.50
C SER A 325 -5.51 7.73 -2.47
N LEU A 326 -6.12 7.58 -1.30
CA LEU A 326 -7.40 6.89 -1.16
C LEU A 326 -8.58 7.74 -1.67
N ALA A 327 -8.47 9.07 -1.60
CA ALA A 327 -9.51 9.99 -2.05
C ALA A 327 -9.49 10.29 -3.55
N HIS A 328 -8.33 10.27 -4.20
CA HIS A 328 -8.16 10.67 -5.61
C HIS A 328 -8.56 9.53 -6.56
N PRO A 329 -9.24 9.78 -7.70
CA PRO A 329 -9.71 8.72 -8.60
C PRO A 329 -8.59 7.98 -9.35
N TYR A 330 -7.44 8.60 -9.55
CA TYR A 330 -6.31 8.03 -10.30
C TYR A 330 -5.74 6.78 -9.60
N GLY A 331 -5.74 5.65 -10.30
CA GLY A 331 -5.13 4.41 -9.85
C GLY A 331 -5.94 3.58 -8.86
N THR A 332 -5.56 2.31 -8.75
CA THR A 332 -5.93 1.40 -7.67
C THR A 332 -4.93 1.56 -6.52
N PRO A 333 -5.35 2.04 -5.33
CA PRO A 333 -4.44 2.29 -4.22
C PRO A 333 -4.00 1.00 -3.50
N THR A 334 -2.69 0.87 -3.27
CA THR A 334 -2.08 -0.10 -2.35
C THR A 334 -1.56 0.62 -1.11
N ILE A 335 -1.86 0.08 0.07
CA ILE A 335 -1.30 0.49 1.37
C ILE A 335 -0.26 -0.55 1.79
N LEU A 336 0.92 -0.11 2.15
CA LEU A 336 1.94 -0.98 2.74
C LEU A 336 1.60 -1.25 4.22
N SER A 337 1.63 -2.52 4.63
CA SER A 337 1.66 -2.93 6.04
C SER A 337 3.08 -3.34 6.40
N SER A 338 3.87 -2.37 6.88
CA SER A 338 5.29 -2.54 7.18
C SER A 338 5.59 -2.70 8.68
N TYR A 339 6.85 -2.54 9.05
CA TYR A 339 7.40 -2.62 10.39
C TYR A 339 8.40 -1.48 10.66
N PHE A 340 8.74 -1.24 11.92
CA PHE A 340 9.66 -0.21 12.39
C PHE A 340 11.10 -0.75 12.55
N GLY A 341 12.02 0.17 12.85
CA GLY A 341 13.31 -0.18 13.46
C GLY A 341 14.32 -0.79 12.49
N PHE A 342 14.24 -0.46 11.20
CA PHE A 342 15.19 -0.94 10.21
C PHE A 342 16.62 -0.56 10.61
N ALA A 343 17.51 -1.56 10.71
CA ALA A 343 18.95 -1.31 10.89
C ALA A 343 19.62 -0.81 9.60
N ASN A 344 19.07 -1.19 8.45
CA ASN A 344 19.51 -0.81 7.10
C ASN A 344 18.37 -1.06 6.10
N THR A 345 18.63 -0.83 4.81
CA THR A 345 17.66 -1.04 3.72
C THR A 345 17.20 -2.48 3.55
N ASP A 346 17.96 -3.44 4.05
CA ASP A 346 17.79 -4.88 3.81
C ASP A 346 17.13 -5.58 5.00
N ALA A 347 16.85 -4.84 6.08
CA ALA A 347 16.30 -5.37 7.31
C ALA A 347 14.98 -6.12 7.06
N GLY A 348 14.97 -7.42 7.34
CA GLY A 348 13.77 -8.25 7.26
C GLY A 348 12.82 -8.04 8.44
N ALA A 349 11.65 -8.67 8.33
CA ALA A 349 10.57 -8.52 9.29
C ALA A 349 10.96 -8.89 10.74
N PRO A 350 10.43 -8.15 11.73
CA PRO A 350 10.58 -8.49 13.13
C PRO A 350 9.77 -9.74 13.48
N ASN A 351 10.02 -10.29 14.67
CA ASN A 351 9.23 -11.39 15.23
C ASN A 351 9.09 -12.61 14.29
N GLY A 352 10.11 -12.87 13.47
CA GLY A 352 10.09 -13.96 12.48
C GLY A 352 8.97 -13.83 11.43
N GLY A 353 8.48 -12.62 11.16
CA GLY A 353 7.35 -12.39 10.26
C GLY A 353 5.98 -12.57 10.91
N ALA A 354 5.89 -13.01 12.16
CA ALA A 354 4.62 -13.16 12.85
C ALA A 354 4.04 -11.77 13.17
N GLY A 355 3.06 -11.38 12.37
CA GLY A 355 2.36 -10.12 12.44
C GLY A 355 1.57 -9.96 13.73
N THR A 356 1.73 -8.82 14.41
CA THR A 356 0.98 -8.51 15.63
C THR A 356 0.41 -7.10 15.58
N CYS A 357 -0.92 -7.03 15.47
CA CYS A 357 -1.68 -5.79 15.51
C CYS A 357 -2.70 -5.77 16.66
N SER A 358 -3.01 -4.58 17.16
CA SER A 358 -4.09 -4.36 18.12
C SER A 358 -4.68 -2.97 17.98
N GLY A 359 -6.01 -2.85 18.03
CA GLY A 359 -6.68 -1.56 17.85
C GLY A 359 -6.30 -0.91 16.53
N THR A 360 -5.71 0.29 16.61
CA THR A 360 -5.32 1.13 15.46
C THR A 360 -3.81 1.10 15.16
N GLY A 361 -3.06 0.12 15.67
CA GLY A 361 -1.60 0.07 15.50
C GLY A 361 -1.02 -1.34 15.61
N GLY A 362 0.31 -1.40 15.51
CA GLY A 362 1.08 -2.65 15.63
C GLY A 362 1.85 -2.76 16.94
N ALA A 363 2.29 -3.97 17.23
CA ALA A 363 3.15 -4.33 18.36
C ALA A 363 4.36 -5.14 17.85
N ASN A 364 5.36 -5.38 18.72
CA ASN A 364 6.55 -6.19 18.42
C ASN A 364 7.27 -5.80 17.13
N GLY A 365 7.39 -4.48 16.90
CA GLY A 365 8.02 -3.92 15.73
C GLY A 365 7.11 -3.72 14.51
N TRP A 366 5.87 -4.22 14.50
CA TRP A 366 4.94 -3.97 13.40
C TRP A 366 4.34 -2.56 13.44
N LEU A 367 4.12 -1.96 12.27
CA LEU A 367 3.43 -0.67 12.12
C LEU A 367 1.91 -0.84 12.07
N CYS A 368 1.45 -1.87 11.36
CA CYS A 368 0.03 -2.11 11.03
C CYS A 368 -0.66 -0.86 10.45
N GLN A 369 -0.02 -0.20 9.48
CA GLN A 369 -0.53 1.03 8.85
C GLN A 369 -1.97 0.91 8.37
N HIS A 370 -2.36 -0.25 7.85
CA HIS A 370 -3.74 -0.51 7.40
C HIS A 370 -4.79 -0.38 8.52
N ARG A 371 -4.40 -0.42 9.80
CA ARG A 371 -5.29 -0.21 10.96
C ARG A 371 -5.39 1.24 11.42
N TRP A 372 -4.52 2.11 10.94
CA TRP A 372 -4.56 3.52 11.36
C TRP A 372 -5.94 4.11 11.04
N THR A 373 -6.50 4.88 11.98
CA THR A 373 -7.88 5.40 11.89
C THR A 373 -8.15 6.08 10.55
N ALA A 374 -7.24 6.98 10.15
CA ALA A 374 -7.36 7.68 8.88
C ALA A 374 -7.33 6.74 7.66
N PHE A 375 -6.53 5.66 7.69
CA PHE A 375 -6.38 4.78 6.53
C PHE A 375 -7.61 3.89 6.40
N SER A 376 -8.00 3.21 7.47
CA SER A 376 -9.21 2.37 7.50
C SER A 376 -10.50 3.18 7.24
N GLY A 377 -10.62 4.39 7.78
CA GLY A 377 -11.71 5.30 7.46
C GLY A 377 -11.73 5.69 5.98
N MET A 378 -10.56 5.95 5.39
CA MET A 378 -10.46 6.29 3.96
C MET A 378 -10.63 5.09 3.02
N VAL A 379 -10.49 3.84 3.50
CA VAL A 379 -10.93 2.66 2.75
C VAL A 379 -12.45 2.64 2.61
N ALA A 380 -13.19 2.89 3.70
CA ALA A 380 -14.64 3.03 3.63
C ALA A 380 -15.08 4.20 2.72
N PHE A 381 -14.35 5.33 2.77
CA PHE A 381 -14.52 6.44 1.84
C PHE A 381 -14.34 5.97 0.38
N ARG A 382 -13.21 5.34 0.05
CA ARG A 382 -12.90 4.86 -1.32
C ARG A 382 -13.97 3.92 -1.85
N ASN A 383 -14.42 2.98 -1.02
CA ASN A 383 -15.48 2.03 -1.37
C ASN A 383 -16.82 2.74 -1.61
N THR A 384 -17.12 3.81 -0.87
CA THR A 384 -18.36 4.58 -1.01
C THR A 384 -18.37 5.41 -2.29
N VAL A 385 -17.25 6.07 -2.60
CA VAL A 385 -17.18 7.00 -3.74
C VAL A 385 -16.91 6.31 -5.08
N GLY A 386 -16.34 5.10 -5.06
CA GLY A 386 -16.06 4.30 -6.25
C GLY A 386 -15.34 5.09 -7.35
N SER A 387 -15.89 5.06 -8.55
CA SER A 387 -15.36 5.73 -9.75
C SER A 387 -15.82 7.18 -9.93
N ALA A 388 -16.50 7.78 -8.96
CA ALA A 388 -17.02 9.15 -9.10
C ALA A 388 -15.89 10.14 -9.44
N GLY A 389 -16.10 11.08 -10.36
CA GLY A 389 -15.09 12.09 -10.68
C GLY A 389 -14.83 13.08 -9.54
N ILE A 390 -13.74 13.85 -9.65
CA ILE A 390 -13.49 15.03 -8.80
C ILE A 390 -14.52 16.11 -9.12
N THR A 391 -15.05 16.74 -8.07
CA THR A 391 -15.97 17.89 -8.16
C THR A 391 -15.56 18.94 -7.13
N ASN A 392 -15.98 20.19 -7.29
CA ASN A 392 -15.76 21.25 -6.28
C ASN A 392 -14.30 21.36 -5.82
N TRP A 393 -13.33 21.27 -6.74
CA TRP A 393 -11.92 21.41 -6.39
C TRP A 393 -11.63 22.84 -5.90
N VAL A 394 -10.96 22.95 -4.75
CA VAL A 394 -10.55 24.22 -4.14
C VAL A 394 -9.09 24.11 -3.75
N SER A 395 -8.29 25.12 -4.10
CA SER A 395 -6.92 25.26 -3.61
C SER A 395 -6.60 26.75 -3.41
N PRO A 396 -6.93 27.34 -2.24
CA PRO A 396 -6.74 28.77 -2.02
C PRO A 396 -5.25 29.12 -1.87
N GLN A 397 -4.44 28.11 -1.54
CA GLN A 397 -2.99 28.17 -1.37
C GLN A 397 -2.41 26.84 -1.85
N SER A 398 -1.13 26.81 -2.21
CA SER A 398 -0.49 25.61 -2.75
C SER A 398 -0.52 24.40 -1.82
N GLN A 399 -0.59 24.59 -0.50
CA GLN A 399 -0.57 23.53 0.51
C GLN A 399 -1.96 23.15 1.07
N GLN A 400 -3.02 23.68 0.48
CA GLN A 400 -4.40 23.41 0.88
C GLN A 400 -5.20 22.98 -0.34
N ILE A 401 -5.82 21.80 -0.25
CA ILE A 401 -6.72 21.30 -1.29
C ILE A 401 -8.00 20.74 -0.65
N ALA A 402 -9.12 20.90 -1.34
CA ALA A 402 -10.36 20.21 -1.00
C ALA A 402 -11.12 19.86 -2.26
N PHE A 403 -11.83 18.74 -2.25
CA PHE A 403 -12.66 18.32 -3.36
C PHE A 403 -13.72 17.31 -2.96
N GLY A 404 -14.82 17.31 -3.70
CA GLY A 404 -15.84 16.26 -3.69
C GLY A 404 -15.49 15.11 -4.63
N ARG A 405 -16.00 13.92 -4.33
CA ARG A 405 -16.08 12.77 -5.23
C ARG A 405 -17.55 12.52 -5.53
N GLY A 406 -18.01 13.13 -6.63
CA GLY A 406 -19.44 13.22 -6.95
C GLY A 406 -20.29 13.75 -5.79
N SER A 407 -21.48 13.17 -5.60
CA SER A 407 -22.38 13.46 -4.48
C SER A 407 -22.21 12.49 -3.30
N THR A 408 -21.11 11.74 -3.25
CA THR A 408 -20.92 10.60 -2.32
C THR A 408 -19.84 10.82 -1.27
N GLY A 409 -18.87 11.69 -1.52
CA GLY A 409 -17.80 11.97 -0.57
C GLY A 409 -17.16 13.33 -0.77
N PHE A 410 -16.50 13.83 0.26
CA PHE A 410 -15.73 15.07 0.26
C PHE A 410 -14.49 14.93 1.15
N VAL A 411 -13.36 15.46 0.70
CA VAL A 411 -12.10 15.50 1.46
C VAL A 411 -11.52 16.91 1.44
N ALA A 412 -10.90 17.33 2.54
CA ALA A 412 -10.06 18.51 2.61
C ALA A 412 -8.74 18.19 3.31
N ILE A 413 -7.62 18.60 2.73
CA ILE A 413 -6.27 18.32 3.19
C ILE A 413 -5.53 19.66 3.36
N ASN A 414 -4.94 19.84 4.54
CA ASN A 414 -4.18 21.02 4.91
C ASN A 414 -2.75 20.60 5.28
N ASN A 415 -1.82 20.79 4.34
CA ASN A 415 -0.40 20.58 4.54
C ASN A 415 0.32 21.87 5.01
N ALA A 416 -0.41 22.92 5.41
CA ALA A 416 0.19 24.11 6.03
C ALA A 416 0.35 23.92 7.56
N ASP A 417 1.18 24.78 8.17
CA ASP A 417 1.43 24.81 9.62
C ASP A 417 0.37 25.59 10.41
N SER A 418 -0.60 26.20 9.74
CA SER A 418 -1.75 26.87 10.33
C SER A 418 -3.05 26.17 9.97
N SER A 419 -4.07 26.28 10.84
CA SER A 419 -5.40 25.72 10.57
C SER A 419 -6.10 26.44 9.41
N TRP A 420 -6.91 25.71 8.66
CA TRP A 420 -7.72 26.23 7.56
C TRP A 420 -9.22 26.18 7.91
N THR A 421 -9.80 27.33 8.23
CA THR A 421 -11.24 27.45 8.47
C THR A 421 -11.91 28.10 7.28
N THR A 422 -12.89 27.42 6.67
CA THR A 422 -13.64 27.97 5.54
C THR A 422 -14.99 27.28 5.38
N THR A 423 -15.79 27.78 4.44
CA THR A 423 -17.00 27.12 3.93
C THR A 423 -16.67 26.42 2.61
N PHE A 424 -16.93 25.12 2.56
CA PHE A 424 -16.74 24.29 1.39
C PHE A 424 -18.05 24.10 0.64
N ALA A 425 -18.05 24.38 -0.67
CA ALA A 425 -19.13 23.94 -1.56
C ALA A 425 -19.03 22.43 -1.77
N THR A 426 -20.16 21.72 -1.72
CA THR A 426 -20.19 20.27 -1.87
C THR A 426 -21.47 19.80 -2.58
N SER A 427 -21.36 18.68 -3.27
CA SER A 427 -22.50 17.98 -3.88
C SER A 427 -23.10 16.92 -2.95
N LEU A 428 -22.58 16.77 -1.72
CA LEU A 428 -23.16 15.87 -0.72
C LEU A 428 -24.60 16.31 -0.38
N PRO A 429 -25.53 15.36 -0.20
CA PRO A 429 -26.86 15.65 0.34
C PRO A 429 -26.78 16.30 1.73
N ALA A 430 -27.80 17.08 2.08
CA ALA A 430 -27.91 17.64 3.42
C ALA A 430 -27.99 16.51 4.47
N GLY A 431 -27.28 16.66 5.59
CA GLY A 431 -27.18 15.63 6.62
C GLY A 431 -25.98 15.81 7.54
N ALA A 432 -25.88 14.99 8.57
CA ALA A 432 -24.74 14.94 9.48
C ALA A 432 -23.85 13.73 9.17
N TYR A 433 -22.56 13.98 9.01
CA TYR A 433 -21.56 13.00 8.59
C TYR A 433 -20.43 12.94 9.61
N CYS A 434 -19.90 11.74 9.85
CA CYS A 434 -18.72 11.55 10.68
C CYS A 434 -17.45 11.81 9.86
N ASP A 435 -16.53 12.56 10.43
CA ASP A 435 -15.18 12.69 9.89
C ASP A 435 -14.42 11.39 10.11
N VAL A 436 -14.14 10.69 9.01
CA VAL A 436 -13.48 9.38 9.03
C VAL A 436 -11.95 9.47 9.18
N ILE A 437 -11.39 10.68 9.24
CA ILE A 437 -9.97 10.89 9.56
C ILE A 437 -9.73 10.93 11.07
N SER A 438 -10.59 11.63 11.80
CA SER A 438 -10.49 11.75 13.27
C SER A 438 -11.21 10.67 14.06
N GLY A 439 -12.05 9.84 13.42
CA GLY A 439 -12.77 8.78 14.10
C GLY A 439 -13.56 7.87 13.16
N SER A 440 -14.54 7.16 13.73
CA SER A 440 -15.40 6.22 13.00
C SER A 440 -16.88 6.54 13.21
N ALA A 441 -17.70 6.05 12.28
CA ALA A 441 -19.16 6.06 12.40
C ALA A 441 -19.63 4.72 12.95
N ASN A 442 -20.44 4.75 14.00
CA ASN A 442 -21.10 3.55 14.56
C ASN A 442 -22.54 3.89 14.96
N ALA A 443 -23.50 3.19 14.36
CA ALA A 443 -24.94 3.31 14.68
C ALA A 443 -25.44 4.77 14.74
N GLY A 444 -25.04 5.60 13.77
CA GLY A 444 -25.45 7.01 13.69
C GLY A 444 -24.71 7.95 14.65
N LYS A 445 -23.66 7.47 15.33
CA LYS A 445 -22.79 8.28 16.20
C LYS A 445 -21.38 8.35 15.65
N CYS A 446 -20.74 9.50 15.83
CA CYS A 446 -19.33 9.69 15.48
C CYS A 446 -18.47 9.57 16.75
N SER A 447 -17.41 8.76 16.70
CA SER A 447 -16.38 8.76 17.75
C SER A 447 -15.48 10.00 17.67
N GLY A 448 -15.37 10.58 16.47
CA GLY A 448 -14.63 11.82 16.17
C GLY A 448 -15.57 13.00 15.86
N LEU A 449 -15.09 13.89 14.99
CA LEU A 449 -15.84 15.08 14.57
C LEU A 449 -17.09 14.71 13.76
N SER A 450 -18.16 15.50 13.91
CA SER A 450 -19.35 15.45 13.06
C SER A 450 -19.49 16.75 12.26
N ILE A 451 -19.76 16.64 10.96
CA ILE A 451 -19.90 17.75 10.03
C ILE A 451 -21.32 17.72 9.46
N THR A 452 -22.02 18.85 9.53
CA THR A 452 -23.37 18.97 8.96
C THR A 452 -23.30 19.71 7.63
N VAL A 453 -23.83 19.07 6.59
CA VAL A 453 -24.01 19.66 5.27
C VAL A 453 -25.42 20.23 5.17
N ALA A 454 -25.53 21.47 4.71
CA ALA A 454 -26.80 22.13 4.44
C ALA A 454 -26.65 23.12 3.28
N GLY A 455 -27.68 23.19 2.42
CA GLY A 455 -27.69 24.13 1.29
C GLY A 455 -26.54 23.96 0.30
N GLY A 456 -26.03 22.73 0.11
CA GLY A 456 -24.90 22.46 -0.81
C GLY A 456 -23.54 22.93 -0.29
N SER A 457 -23.41 23.15 1.02
CA SER A 457 -22.14 23.55 1.63
C SER A 457 -22.01 23.06 3.08
N PHE A 458 -20.81 23.17 3.64
CA PHE A 458 -20.56 23.03 5.07
C PHE A 458 -19.37 23.91 5.47
N SER A 459 -19.33 24.38 6.72
CA SER A 459 -18.16 25.04 7.28
C SER A 459 -17.36 24.05 8.12
N ALA A 460 -16.04 24.10 8.03
CA ALA A 460 -15.18 23.27 8.86
C ALA A 460 -13.81 23.95 9.07
N THR A 461 -13.12 23.52 10.13
CA THR A 461 -11.72 23.83 10.38
C THR A 461 -10.89 22.57 10.12
N VAL A 462 -10.00 22.61 9.13
CA VAL A 462 -9.00 21.57 8.89
C VAL A 462 -7.75 21.95 9.70
N PRO A 463 -7.35 21.16 10.72
CA PRO A 463 -6.15 21.48 11.50
C PRO A 463 -4.89 21.58 10.63
N ALA A 464 -3.85 22.23 11.16
CA ALA A 464 -2.53 22.22 10.53
C ALA A 464 -2.04 20.77 10.35
N ARG A 465 -1.37 20.48 9.23
CA ARG A 465 -0.78 19.16 8.92
C ARG A 465 -1.77 18.00 9.06
N SER A 466 -3.01 18.21 8.65
CA SER A 466 -4.12 17.27 8.86
C SER A 466 -5.12 17.30 7.70
N ALA A 467 -6.18 16.52 7.82
CA ALA A 467 -7.25 16.41 6.84
C ALA A 467 -8.58 16.10 7.53
N ILE A 468 -9.67 16.29 6.79
CA ILE A 468 -11.02 15.80 7.13
C ILE A 468 -11.59 15.07 5.91
N ALA A 469 -12.42 14.06 6.15
CA ALA A 469 -13.13 13.37 5.08
C ALA A 469 -14.50 12.90 5.54
N ILE A 470 -15.52 13.13 4.73
CA ILE A 470 -16.91 12.74 4.98
C ILE A 470 -17.50 12.05 3.76
N HIS A 471 -18.36 11.07 3.95
CA HIS A 471 -19.01 10.35 2.86
C HIS A 471 -20.39 9.80 3.25
N THR A 472 -21.21 9.47 2.26
CA THR A 472 -22.60 9.01 2.45
C THR A 472 -22.74 7.66 3.17
N GLY A 473 -21.63 6.92 3.33
CA GLY A 473 -21.57 5.68 4.10
C GLY A 473 -21.27 5.87 5.60
N ALA A 474 -20.93 7.09 6.04
CA ALA A 474 -20.56 7.40 7.42
C ALA A 474 -21.39 8.56 7.96
N THR A 475 -22.70 8.36 8.10
CA THR A 475 -23.61 9.37 8.68
C THR A 475 -23.65 9.28 10.19
N GLY A 476 -23.71 10.41 10.87
CA GLY A 476 -23.90 10.43 12.32
C GLY A 476 -23.69 11.79 12.96
N THR A 477 -24.12 11.88 14.22
CA THR A 477 -23.91 13.03 15.10
C THR A 477 -22.87 12.69 16.16
N GLY A 478 -22.03 13.65 16.56
CA GLY A 478 -21.01 13.46 17.59
C GLY A 478 -20.82 14.70 18.44
N SER A 479 -20.03 14.60 19.51
CA SER A 479 -19.82 15.67 20.49
C SER A 479 -19.07 16.90 19.97
N GLY A 480 -18.54 16.85 18.73
CA GLY A 480 -18.04 18.01 18.00
C GLY A 480 -18.95 18.31 16.83
N SER A 481 -19.87 19.27 17.00
CA SER A 481 -20.60 19.86 15.86
C SER A 481 -19.66 20.84 15.17
N GLY A 482 -19.21 20.51 13.96
CA GLY A 482 -18.48 21.42 13.07
C GLY A 482 -19.32 22.58 12.53
N ASN A 483 -20.59 22.73 12.94
CA ASN A 483 -21.39 23.89 12.56
C ASN A 483 -21.07 25.07 13.48
N GLY A 484 -20.27 26.00 12.95
CA GLY A 484 -20.03 27.29 13.58
C GLY A 484 -21.31 28.10 13.73
N ASN A 485 -21.88 28.10 14.93
CA ASN A 485 -22.31 29.32 15.64
C ASN A 485 -22.60 28.97 17.11
N GLY A 486 -21.68 29.33 18.03
CA GLY A 486 -21.90 29.27 19.49
C GLY A 486 -20.96 28.36 20.29
N GLY A 487 -19.75 28.87 20.58
CA GLY A 487 -19.02 28.62 21.84
C GLY A 487 -18.61 27.19 22.23
N SER A 488 -17.53 26.67 21.64
CA SER A 488 -16.49 25.92 22.36
C SER A 488 -15.23 25.87 21.47
N GLY A 489 -14.33 26.84 21.62
CA GLY A 489 -13.04 26.82 20.91
C GLY A 489 -12.18 25.67 21.40
N THR A 490 -11.20 25.22 20.63
CA THR A 490 -10.07 24.44 21.18
C THR A 490 -8.91 25.40 21.47
N VAL A 491 -8.18 25.15 22.54
CA VAL A 491 -6.93 25.84 22.89
C VAL A 491 -5.76 24.93 22.53
N ALA A 492 -4.80 25.45 21.77
CA ALA A 492 -3.59 24.70 21.46
C ALA A 492 -2.69 24.68 22.70
N VAL A 493 -2.33 23.49 23.17
CA VAL A 493 -1.42 23.31 24.30
C VAL A 493 -0.11 22.77 23.80
N ILE A 494 0.96 23.54 24.01
CA ILE A 494 2.32 23.10 23.77
C ILE A 494 2.82 22.49 25.08
N PHE A 495 2.95 21.17 25.09
CA PHE A 495 3.58 20.44 26.19
C PHE A 495 5.07 20.38 25.94
N GLU A 496 5.84 20.90 26.88
CA GLU A 496 7.29 20.81 26.92
C GLU A 496 7.70 20.01 28.15
N GLU A 497 8.55 19.02 27.96
CA GLU A 497 9.05 18.14 29.00
C GLU A 497 10.57 18.05 28.91
N THR A 498 11.26 18.51 29.96
CA THR A 498 12.72 18.41 30.04
C THR A 498 13.09 17.07 30.64
N ALA A 499 13.55 16.14 29.80
CA ALA A 499 13.93 14.79 30.19
C ALA A 499 15.12 14.29 29.37
N THR A 500 16.11 13.71 30.06
CA THR A 500 17.22 12.99 29.40
C THR A 500 16.85 11.53 29.21
N THR A 501 17.20 10.99 28.05
CA THR A 501 16.90 9.61 27.68
C THR A 501 18.15 8.90 27.17
N ALA A 502 18.20 7.58 27.29
CA ALA A 502 19.17 6.76 26.57
C ALA A 502 18.73 6.58 25.09
N LEU A 503 19.68 6.13 24.26
CA LEU A 503 19.40 5.87 22.85
C LEU A 503 18.30 4.81 22.71
N GLY A 504 17.22 5.16 22.00
CA GLY A 504 16.06 4.29 21.74
C GLY A 504 14.89 4.49 22.71
N GLU A 505 15.07 5.19 23.82
CA GLU A 505 13.98 5.59 24.71
C GLU A 505 13.30 6.86 24.18
N ASN A 506 11.97 6.97 24.36
CA ASN A 506 11.19 8.10 23.86
C ASN A 506 10.18 8.59 24.91
N ILE A 507 9.93 9.90 24.94
CA ILE A 507 8.95 10.53 25.83
C ILE A 507 7.60 10.68 25.13
N TYR A 508 6.52 10.30 25.82
CA TYR A 508 5.15 10.40 25.35
C TYR A 508 4.27 11.15 26.37
N LEU A 509 3.16 11.72 25.91
CA LEU A 509 2.12 12.38 26.71
C LEU A 509 0.87 11.51 26.77
N VAL A 510 0.31 11.32 27.98
CA VAL A 510 -0.95 10.61 28.21
C VAL A 510 -1.77 11.33 29.28
N GLY A 511 -3.10 11.22 29.24
CA GLY A 511 -3.95 11.87 30.23
C GLY A 511 -5.40 11.42 30.22
N SER A 512 -6.17 11.99 31.14
CA SER A 512 -7.56 11.62 31.47
C SER A 512 -8.60 11.87 30.38
N ILE A 513 -8.29 12.65 29.35
CA ILE A 513 -9.23 12.99 28.27
C ILE A 513 -8.91 12.22 26.99
N PRO A 514 -9.90 12.02 26.09
CA PRO A 514 -9.69 11.30 24.84
C PRO A 514 -8.57 11.87 23.96
N GLN A 515 -8.42 13.21 23.96
CA GLN A 515 -7.36 13.90 23.23
C GLN A 515 -5.95 13.53 23.71
N LEU A 516 -5.83 12.97 24.92
CA LEU A 516 -4.58 12.50 25.52
C LEU A 516 -4.59 10.99 25.78
N GLY A 517 -5.44 10.24 25.06
CA GLY A 517 -5.46 8.78 25.13
C GLY A 517 -6.15 8.19 26.36
N ALA A 518 -6.89 8.97 27.16
CA ALA A 518 -7.69 8.45 28.30
C ALA A 518 -6.94 7.47 29.23
N TRP A 519 -5.70 7.81 29.59
CA TRP A 519 -4.78 7.00 30.41
C TRP A 519 -4.24 5.71 29.80
N ALA A 520 -4.47 5.47 28.51
CA ALA A 520 -3.95 4.31 27.78
C ALA A 520 -2.51 4.56 27.25
N PRO A 521 -1.46 3.89 27.76
CA PRO A 521 -0.08 4.08 27.30
C PRO A 521 0.15 3.78 25.82
N GLU A 522 -0.63 2.86 25.26
CA GLU A 522 -0.65 2.50 23.84
C GLU A 522 -1.19 3.64 22.97
N SER A 523 -2.02 4.52 23.53
CA SER A 523 -2.56 5.71 22.88
C SER A 523 -1.82 7.00 23.24
N ALA A 524 -0.69 6.89 23.96
CA ALA A 524 0.13 8.03 24.35
C ALA A 524 0.78 8.69 23.13
N ILE A 525 0.86 10.01 23.16
CA ILE A 525 1.31 10.84 22.03
C ILE A 525 2.81 11.04 22.12
N LEU A 526 3.55 10.68 21.07
CA LEU A 526 5.00 10.86 21.02
C LEU A 526 5.36 12.36 21.01
N LEU A 527 6.33 12.76 21.85
CA LEU A 527 6.92 14.09 21.81
C LEU A 527 8.12 14.13 20.85
N SER A 528 8.35 15.28 20.22
CA SER A 528 9.53 15.54 19.39
C SER A 528 10.74 15.89 20.24
N ALA A 529 11.89 15.26 19.95
CA ALA A 529 13.18 15.56 20.56
C ALA A 529 13.99 16.65 19.83
N ALA A 530 13.37 17.43 18.92
CA ALA A 530 14.08 18.41 18.10
C ALA A 530 14.84 19.49 18.91
N THR A 531 14.46 19.70 20.17
CA THR A 531 15.08 20.65 21.10
C THR A 531 15.67 19.96 22.33
N TYR A 532 16.14 18.71 22.18
CA TYR A 532 16.69 17.89 23.28
C TYR A 532 17.67 18.68 24.18
N PRO A 533 17.56 18.59 25.53
CA PRO A 533 16.76 17.64 26.30
C PRO A 533 15.28 18.03 26.50
N VAL A 534 14.80 19.07 25.81
CA VAL A 534 13.39 19.45 25.85
C VAL A 534 12.63 18.71 24.74
N TRP A 535 11.66 17.91 25.16
CA TRP A 535 10.72 17.20 24.33
C TRP A 535 9.46 18.03 24.15
N ARG A 536 8.88 18.07 22.94
CA ARG A 536 7.76 18.97 22.63
C ARG A 536 6.65 18.30 21.81
N VAL A 537 5.40 18.57 22.16
CA VAL A 537 4.23 18.29 21.31
C VAL A 537 3.17 19.37 21.47
N THR A 538 2.42 19.64 20.40
CA THR A 538 1.26 20.53 20.45
C THR A 538 -0.02 19.69 20.32
N VAL A 539 -0.94 19.82 21.28
CA VAL A 539 -2.24 19.13 21.28
C VAL A 539 -3.36 20.14 21.41
N ASN A 540 -4.41 20.01 20.59
CA ASN A 540 -5.59 20.86 20.68
C ASN A 540 -6.58 20.28 21.71
N ILE A 541 -6.89 21.06 22.74
CA ILE A 541 -7.76 20.65 23.85
C ILE A 541 -9.01 21.53 23.85
N PRO A 542 -10.23 21.00 24.07
CA PRO A 542 -11.43 21.84 24.15
C PRO A 542 -11.30 22.92 25.25
N ALA A 543 -11.69 24.14 24.95
CA ALA A 543 -11.66 25.28 25.87
C ALA A 543 -12.52 24.99 27.11
N GLY A 544 -12.06 25.47 28.28
CA GLY A 544 -12.72 25.20 29.55
C GLY A 544 -12.59 23.77 30.06
N THR A 545 -11.86 22.88 29.37
CA THR A 545 -11.62 21.52 29.86
C THR A 545 -10.60 21.52 30.98
N THR A 546 -10.96 20.94 32.13
CA THR A 546 -10.01 20.55 33.17
C THR A 546 -9.67 19.07 33.00
N PHE A 547 -8.38 18.75 32.99
CA PHE A 547 -7.90 17.38 32.82
C PHE A 547 -6.60 17.15 33.57
N THR A 548 -6.33 15.88 33.84
CA THR A 548 -5.05 15.40 34.37
C THR A 548 -4.22 14.68 33.31
N TYR A 549 -2.89 14.74 33.42
CA TYR A 549 -1.93 14.14 32.48
C TYR A 549 -0.61 13.75 33.17
N LYS A 550 0.18 12.91 32.49
CA LYS A 550 1.57 12.58 32.80
C LYS A 550 2.38 12.42 31.53
N PHE A 551 3.70 12.56 31.66
CA PHE A 551 4.62 12.02 30.69
C PHE A 551 4.96 10.56 31.03
N ILE A 552 5.21 9.77 29.99
CA ILE A 552 5.72 8.41 30.12
C ILE A 552 6.94 8.25 29.22
N ARG A 553 7.91 7.46 29.65
CA ARG A 553 9.04 7.04 28.84
C ARG A 553 8.82 5.60 28.44
N LYS A 554 8.86 5.33 27.14
CA LYS A 554 8.88 3.97 26.62
C LYS A 554 10.33 3.56 26.41
N GLU A 555 10.74 2.54 27.14
CA GLU A 555 12.10 2.02 27.09
C GLU A 555 12.29 1.07 25.89
N THR A 556 13.53 0.76 25.55
CA THR A 556 13.87 -0.08 24.39
C THR A 556 13.41 -1.54 24.52
N ASP A 557 13.17 -2.01 25.75
CA ASP A 557 12.61 -3.32 26.05
C ASP A 557 11.06 -3.35 26.03
N GLY A 558 10.43 -2.23 25.71
CA GLY A 558 8.98 -2.07 25.66
C GLY A 558 8.33 -1.76 27.01
N SER A 559 9.09 -1.66 28.10
CA SER A 559 8.57 -1.22 29.39
C SER A 559 8.19 0.27 29.37
N VAL A 560 7.24 0.63 30.22
CA VAL A 560 6.72 2.00 30.32
C VAL A 560 7.02 2.54 31.71
N VAL A 561 7.89 3.54 31.78
CA VAL A 561 8.18 4.28 33.00
C VAL A 561 7.29 5.51 33.05
N TRP A 562 6.51 5.64 34.13
CA TRP A 562 5.64 6.78 34.36
C TRP A 562 6.34 7.83 35.21
N GLU A 563 5.98 9.10 35.02
CA GLU A 563 6.25 10.12 36.03
C GLU A 563 5.68 9.75 37.40
N SER A 564 6.33 10.20 38.47
CA SER A 564 5.87 10.01 39.84
C SER A 564 4.51 10.70 40.11
N ASP A 565 3.78 10.22 41.12
CA ASP A 565 2.54 10.85 41.58
C ASP A 565 2.81 12.14 42.39
N PRO A 566 1.87 13.11 42.39
CA PRO A 566 0.54 13.08 41.77
C PRO A 566 0.55 13.47 40.29
N ASN A 567 -0.50 13.06 39.57
CA ASN A 567 -0.83 13.51 38.22
C ASN A 567 -0.71 15.04 38.09
N ARG A 568 -0.25 15.52 36.93
CA ARG A 568 -0.30 16.94 36.60
C ARG A 568 -1.75 17.29 36.22
N GLU A 569 -2.20 18.50 36.54
CA GLU A 569 -3.55 18.98 36.23
C GLU A 569 -3.46 20.29 35.44
N LEU A 570 -4.31 20.43 34.42
CA LEU A 570 -4.40 21.65 33.61
C LEU A 570 -5.88 21.99 33.36
N THR A 571 -6.20 23.29 33.40
CA THR A 571 -7.51 23.82 33.00
C THR A 571 -7.32 24.77 31.83
N MET A 572 -8.05 24.52 30.75
CA MET A 572 -7.94 25.32 29.53
C MET A 572 -8.70 26.63 29.63
N GLY A 573 -8.07 27.71 29.18
CA GLY A 573 -8.74 29.00 28.95
C GLY A 573 -9.80 28.94 27.84
N SER A 574 -10.44 30.08 27.56
CA SER A 574 -11.49 30.19 26.55
C SER A 574 -10.98 30.26 25.11
N SER A 575 -9.70 30.60 24.90
CA SER A 575 -9.06 30.76 23.58
C SER A 575 -7.54 30.89 23.70
N GLY A 576 -6.80 30.70 22.59
CA GLY A 576 -5.37 31.03 22.48
C GLY A 576 -4.47 29.79 22.40
N THR A 577 -3.18 30.01 22.67
CA THR A 577 -2.16 28.96 22.81
C THR A 577 -1.58 29.04 24.21
N GLN A 578 -1.43 27.90 24.87
CA GLN A 578 -0.80 27.79 26.18
C GLN A 578 0.42 26.88 26.10
N THR A 579 1.56 27.35 26.56
CA THR A 579 2.74 26.50 26.74
C THR A 579 2.82 26.06 28.19
N VAL A 580 3.05 24.76 28.40
CA VAL A 580 3.28 24.19 29.73
C VAL A 580 4.63 23.49 29.69
N SER A 581 5.62 24.12 30.30
CA SER A 581 6.98 23.61 30.39
C SER A 581 7.20 22.93 31.74
N ASN A 582 7.62 21.66 31.68
CA ASN A 582 7.81 20.77 32.81
C ASN A 582 9.23 20.18 32.79
N SER A 583 9.59 19.56 33.91
CA SER A 583 10.74 18.67 34.04
C SER A 583 10.28 17.38 34.70
N TRP A 584 10.97 16.28 34.37
CA TRP A 584 10.56 14.93 34.74
C TRP A 584 10.41 14.78 36.24
N LYS A 585 9.27 14.20 36.65
CA LYS A 585 8.87 14.00 38.05
C LYS A 585 9.29 12.66 38.63
#